data_AF-A0AAE3FYL1-F1
#
_entry.id   AF-A0AAE3FYL1-F1
#
_cell.length_a   1.000
_cell.length_b   1.000
_cell.length_c   1.000
_cell.angle_alpha   90.00
_cell.angle_beta   90.00
_cell.angle_gamma   90.00
#
_symmetry.space_group_name_H-M   'P 1'
#
loop_
_entity.id
_entity.type
_entity.pdbx_description
1 polymer ?
#
loop_
_entity_poly.entity_id
_entity_poly.type
_entity_poly.pdbx_seq_one_letter_code
_entity_poly.pdbx_strand_id
1 'polypeptide(L)' 'MTENIATTIVETVAANENVEPTDLPPLHYSIDTDALARVVETGATRVEFEYVRYTVVVSNTEITVQ' A
#
# COMPACT_ATOMS: atom_id res chain seq x y z
N MET A 1 1.76 10.13 -15.27
CA MET A 1 0.78 9.18 -14.74
C MET A 1 1.21 8.90 -13.32
N THR A 2 0.59 9.57 -12.35
CA THR A 2 0.86 9.28 -10.95
C THR A 2 0.05 8.03 -10.64
N GLU A 3 0.65 6.85 -10.86
CA GLU A 3 0.05 5.61 -10.36
C GLU A 3 -0.15 5.78 -8.86
N ASN A 4 -1.39 5.63 -8.40
CA ASN A 4 -1.75 5.89 -7.02
C ASN A 4 -1.18 4.76 -6.16
N ILE A 5 -0.21 5.08 -5.30
CA ILE A 5 0.47 4.09 -4.45
C ILE A 5 -0.50 3.24 -3.63
N ALA A 6 -1.65 3.81 -3.24
CA ALA A 6 -2.69 3.09 -2.54
C ALA A 6 -3.29 1.97 -3.43
N THR A 7 -3.54 2.24 -4.70
CA THR A 7 -4.05 1.24 -5.65
C THR A 7 -3.05 0.11 -5.81
N THR A 8 -1.77 0.43 -6.03
CA THR A 8 -0.73 -0.59 -6.21
C THR A 8 -0.56 -1.48 -4.98
N ILE A 9 -0.68 -0.92 -3.77
CA ILE A 9 -0.66 -1.71 -2.52
C ILE A 9 -1.82 -2.70 -2.49
N VAL A 10 -3.05 -2.25 -2.74
CA VAL A 10 -4.23 -3.12 -2.72
C VAL A 10 -4.11 -4.21 -3.79
N GLU A 11 -3.67 -3.87 -5.00
CA GLU A 11 -3.46 -4.84 -6.08
C GLU A 11 -2.40 -5.90 -5.71
N THR A 12 -1.31 -5.48 -5.09
CA THR A 12 -0.23 -6.40 -4.69
C THR A 12 -0.70 -7.35 -3.59
N VAL A 13 -1.44 -6.85 -2.62
CA VAL A 13 -1.99 -7.68 -1.52
C VAL A 13 -3.07 -8.62 -2.05
N ALA A 14 -3.94 -8.14 -2.96
CA ALA A 14 -4.98 -8.95 -3.58
C ALA A 14 -4.39 -10.11 -4.38
N ALA A 15 -3.32 -9.86 -5.14
CA ALA A 15 -2.59 -10.89 -5.86
C ALA A 15 -1.95 -11.93 -4.92
N ASN A 16 -1.49 -11.53 -3.73
CA ASN A 16 -0.93 -12.46 -2.74
C ASN A 16 -2.00 -13.30 -2.04
N GLU A 17 -3.17 -12.71 -1.74
CA GLU A 17 -4.33 -13.42 -1.17
C GLU A 17 -5.10 -14.24 -2.21
N ASN A 18 -4.80 -14.06 -3.50
CA ASN A 18 -5.55 -14.64 -4.62
C ASN A 18 -7.05 -14.31 -4.57
N VAL A 19 -7.35 -13.03 -4.33
CA VAL A 19 -8.69 -12.44 -4.31
C VAL A 19 -8.74 -11.19 -5.20
N GLU A 20 -9.93 -10.66 -5.45
CA GLU A 20 -10.02 -9.39 -6.16
C GLU A 20 -9.67 -8.22 -5.23
N PRO A 21 -9.07 -7.11 -5.73
CA PRO A 21 -8.83 -5.90 -4.95
C PRO A 21 -10.06 -5.35 -4.22
N THR A 22 -11.25 -5.59 -4.78
CA THR A 22 -12.54 -5.17 -4.19
C THR A 22 -13.03 -6.07 -3.05
N ASP A 23 -12.47 -7.27 -2.92
CA ASP A 23 -12.76 -8.18 -1.81
C ASP A 23 -11.95 -7.82 -0.55
N LEU A 24 -10.87 -7.06 -0.71
CA LEU A 24 -10.06 -6.57 0.40
C LEU A 24 -10.75 -5.38 1.10
N PRO A 25 -10.54 -5.22 2.42
CA PRO A 25 -11.00 -4.03 3.12
C PRO A 25 -10.33 -2.78 2.55
N PRO A 26 -11.03 -1.63 2.45
CA PRO A 26 -10.44 -0.39 1.98
C PRO A 26 -9.15 -0.01 2.72
N LEU A 27 -8.10 0.35 1.97
CA LEU A 27 -6.77 0.66 2.53
C LEU A 27 -6.81 1.82 3.54
N HIS A 28 -7.71 2.79 3.34
CA HIS A 28 -7.88 3.94 4.22
C HIS A 28 -8.34 3.58 5.65
N TYR A 29 -8.78 2.33 5.88
CA TYR A 29 -9.04 1.84 7.24
C TYR A 29 -7.77 1.45 8.00
N SER A 30 -6.67 1.16 7.30
CA SER A 30 -5.40 0.73 7.90
C SER A 30 -4.36 1.84 7.92
N ILE A 31 -4.36 2.72 6.91
CA ILE A 31 -3.43 3.86 6.82
C ILE A 31 -4.10 5.05 6.13
N ASP A 32 -3.72 6.27 6.52
CA ASP A 32 -4.12 7.47 5.79
C ASP A 32 -3.41 7.52 4.43
N THR A 33 -4.17 7.29 3.35
CA THR A 33 -3.65 7.23 1.98
C THR A 33 -3.15 8.59 1.47
N ASP A 34 -3.74 9.69 1.93
CA ASP A 34 -3.30 11.03 1.56
C ASP A 34 -1.99 11.39 2.26
N ALA A 35 -1.85 11.00 3.53
CA ALA A 35 -0.60 11.16 4.26
C ALA A 35 0.51 10.28 3.66
N LEU A 36 0.21 9.02 3.31
CA LEU A 36 1.15 8.12 2.65
C LEU A 36 1.67 8.72 1.34
N ALA A 37 0.78 9.23 0.49
CA ALA A 37 1.16 9.89 -0.75
C ALA A 37 2.14 11.04 -0.51
N ARG A 38 1.82 11.94 0.44
CA ARG A 38 2.71 13.06 0.80
C ARG A 38 4.05 12.61 1.33
N VAL A 39 4.06 11.59 2.19
CA VAL A 39 5.30 11.05 2.78
C VAL A 39 6.20 10.48 1.68
N VAL A 40 5.63 9.75 0.72
CA VAL A 40 6.36 9.24 -0.44
C VAL A 40 6.87 10.38 -1.33
N GLU A 41 6.05 11.40 -1.59
CA GLU A 41 6.44 12.60 -2.35
C GLU A 41 7.61 13.37 -1.70
N THR A 42 7.70 13.37 -0.36
CA THR A 42 8.81 13.99 0.37
C THR A 42 10.12 13.19 0.32
N GLY A 43 10.13 12.02 -0.32
CA GLY A 43 11.32 11.17 -0.43
C GLY A 43 11.57 10.32 0.81
N ALA A 44 10.52 9.96 1.55
CA ALA A 44 10.65 9.07 2.69
C ALA A 44 11.29 7.74 2.28
N THR A 45 12.21 7.25 3.11
CA THR A 45 13.01 6.07 2.79
C THR A 45 12.23 4.77 2.95
N ARG A 46 11.27 4.73 3.89
CA ARG A 46 10.46 3.54 4.20
C ARG A 46 9.20 3.93 4.98
N VAL A 47 8.03 3.43 4.56
CA VAL A 47 6.78 3.42 5.33
C VAL A 47 6.35 1.98 5.52
N GLU A 48 5.98 1.62 6.73
CA GLU A 48 5.61 0.25 7.10
C GLU A 48 4.32 0.27 7.91
N PHE A 49 3.37 -0.57 7.53
CA PHE A 49 2.08 -0.69 8.20
C PHE A 49 1.45 -2.07 7.95
N GLU A 50 0.53 -2.47 8.82
CA GLU A 50 -0.20 -3.73 8.67
C GLU A 50 -1.46 -3.56 7.82
N TYR A 51 -1.70 -4.50 6.91
CA TYR A 51 -2.90 -4.53 6.08
C TYR A 51 -3.26 -5.98 5.75
N VAL A 52 -4.47 -6.42 6.12
CA VAL A 52 -4.97 -7.78 5.85
C VAL A 52 -3.99 -8.88 6.32
N ARG A 53 -3.40 -8.70 7.51
CA ARG A 53 -2.38 -9.60 8.11
C ARG A 53 -1.03 -9.63 7.40
N TYR A 54 -0.84 -8.79 6.38
CA TYR A 54 0.46 -8.56 5.78
C TYR A 54 1.13 -7.33 6.36
N THR A 55 2.46 -7.38 6.39
CA THR A 55 3.26 -6.16 6.61
C THR A 55 3.55 -5.55 5.24
N VAL A 56 2.94 -4.41 4.95
CA VAL A 56 3.17 -3.65 3.72
C VAL A 56 4.33 -2.70 3.95
N VAL A 57 5.36 -2.81 3.11
CA VAL A 57 6.55 -1.96 3.13
C VAL A 57 6.60 -1.17 1.83
N VAL A 58 6.57 0.15 1.94
CA VAL A 58 6.72 1.08 0.81
C VAL A 58 8.07 1.78 0.94
N SER A 59 8.99 1.55 -0.01
CA SER A 59 10.34 2.13 0.01
C SER A 59 10.70 2.75 -1.34
N ASN A 60 10.89 4.08 -1.41
CA ASN A 60 11.17 4.88 -2.61
C ASN A 60 10.20 4.64 -3.79
N THR A 61 10.26 3.47 -4.41
CA THR A 61 9.48 3.05 -5.58
C THR A 61 9.08 1.56 -5.54
N GLU A 62 9.44 0.83 -4.48
CA GLU A 62 9.14 -0.59 -4.33
C GLU A 62 8.09 -0.80 -3.24
N ILE A 63 7.12 -1.67 -3.53
CA ILE A 63 6.11 -2.13 -2.58
C ILE A 63 6.40 -3.61 -2.34
N THR A 64 6.64 -3.96 -1.09
CA THR A 64 6.86 -5.34 -0.65
C THR A 64 5.77 -5.73 0.34
N VAL A 65 5.33 -6.98 0.24
CA VAL A 65 4.31 -7.55 1.13
C VAL A 65 4.96 -8.76 1.82
N GLN A 66 4.96 -8.79 3.15
CA GLN A 66 5.59 -9.83 3.98
C GLN A 66 4.57 -10.54 4.85
#